data_AF-L8M8U5-F1
#
_entry.id   AF-L8M8U5-F1
#
_cell.length_a   1.000
_cell.length_b   1.000
_cell.length_c   1.000
_cell.angle_alpha   90.00
_cell.angle_beta   90.00
_cell.angle_gamma   90.00
#
_symmetry.space_group_name_H-M   'P 1'
#
loop_
_entity.id
_entity.type
_entity.pdbx_description
1 polymer ?
#
loop_
_entity_poly.entity_id
_entity_poly.type
_entity_poly.pdbx_seq_one_letter_code
_entity_poly.pdbx_strand_id
1 'polypeptide(L)'
;ELRQYQQANDYYLQALDIYIEFGDRYSSASTYGQLGMLAEELSEFEQAKSYYLQALAIFVEFEDQQSSGLVISKLASLHQKTQDNSLLTEVAAMLNMTEAEVRELFEKFKDT
;
A
#
# COMPACT_ATOMS: atom_id res chain seq x y z
N GLU A 1 4.41 22.16 -4.94
CA GLU A 1 4.87 20.85 -4.43
C GLU A 1 4.38 20.62 -3.00
N LEU A 2 5.07 21.02 -1.93
CA LEU A 2 4.62 20.73 -0.54
C LEU A 2 3.18 21.17 -0.19
N ARG A 3 2.76 22.37 -0.61
CA ARG A 3 1.37 22.83 -0.39
C ARG A 3 0.33 22.02 -1.15
N GLN A 4 0.68 21.45 -2.30
CA GLN A 4 -0.23 20.61 -3.09
C GLN A 4 -0.33 19.22 -2.48
N TYR A 5 0.79 18.68 -1.96
CA TYR A 5 0.80 17.41 -1.25
C TYR A 5 -0.05 17.47 0.03
N GLN A 6 0.05 18.55 0.81
CA GLN A 6 -0.77 18.69 2.00
C GLN A 6 -2.27 18.77 1.68
N GLN A 7 -2.63 19.53 0.65
CA GLN A 7 -4.02 19.59 0.19
C GLN A 7 -4.54 18.24 -0.34
N ALA A 8 -3.70 17.49 -1.06
CA ALA A 8 -4.05 16.14 -1.51
C ALA A 8 -4.26 15.18 -0.32
N ASN A 9 -3.39 15.27 0.70
CA ASN A 9 -3.51 14.48 1.92
C ASN A 9 -4.85 14.73 2.62
N ASP A 10 -5.21 16.01 2.79
CA ASP A 10 -6.45 16.40 3.44
C ASP A 10 -7.67 15.87 2.68
N TYR A 11 -7.68 15.94 1.35
CA TYR A 11 -8.78 15.40 0.55
C TYR A 11 -8.87 13.88 0.60
N TYR A 12 -7.73 13.17 0.57
CA TYR A 12 -7.75 11.71 0.68
C TYR A 12 -8.18 11.24 2.07
N LEU A 13 -7.75 11.92 3.15
CA LEU A 13 -8.22 11.60 4.50
C LEU A 13 -9.72 11.86 4.66
N GLN A 14 -10.25 12.97 4.12
CA GLN A 14 -11.69 13.23 4.12
C GLN A 14 -12.47 12.16 3.35
N ALA A 15 -11.98 11.75 2.18
CA ALA A 15 -12.61 10.67 1.40
C ALA A 15 -12.58 9.34 2.17
N LEU A 16 -11.44 9.03 2.81
CA LEU A 16 -11.28 7.83 3.61
C LEU A 16 -12.26 7.80 4.78
N ASP A 17 -12.41 8.91 5.50
CA ASP A 17 -13.35 9.02 6.63
C ASP A 17 -14.80 8.74 6.17
N ILE A 18 -15.20 9.30 5.01
CA ILE A 18 -16.51 9.03 4.41
C ILE A 18 -16.66 7.55 4.06
N TYR A 19 -15.69 6.96 3.36
CA TYR A 19 -15.78 5.55 2.99
C TYR A 19 -15.83 4.62 4.21
N ILE A 20 -15.10 4.94 5.28
CA ILE A 20 -15.18 4.21 6.55
C ILE A 20 -16.56 4.37 7.18
N GLU A 21 -17.10 5.59 7.24
CA GLU A 21 -18.43 5.87 7.83
C GLU A 21 -19.55 5.08 7.14
N PHE A 22 -19.48 4.96 5.81
CA PHE A 22 -20.46 4.23 5.01
C PHE A 22 -20.13 2.74 4.81
N GLY A 23 -19.00 2.25 5.33
CA GLY A 23 -18.55 0.87 5.19
C GLY A 23 -18.12 0.48 3.77
N ASP A 24 -17.77 1.46 2.92
CA ASP A 24 -17.20 1.22 1.59
C ASP A 24 -15.72 0.86 1.69
N ARG A 25 -15.46 -0.41 2.00
CA ARG A 25 -14.11 -0.91 2.21
C ARG A 25 -13.28 -0.92 0.93
N TYR A 26 -13.90 -1.22 -0.21
CA TYR A 26 -13.17 -1.27 -1.48
C TYR A 26 -12.65 0.11 -1.88
N SER A 27 -13.51 1.15 -1.81
CA SER A 27 -13.05 2.52 -2.06
C SER A 27 -12.04 2.99 -1.01
N SER A 28 -12.18 2.57 0.25
CA SER A 28 -11.18 2.82 1.30
C SER A 28 -9.80 2.26 0.93
N ALA A 29 -9.74 1.05 0.36
CA ALA A 29 -8.49 0.42 -0.08
C ALA A 29 -7.79 1.24 -1.17
N SER A 30 -8.54 1.71 -2.17
CA SER A 30 -8.01 2.61 -3.18
C SER A 30 -7.47 3.90 -2.56
N THR A 31 -8.19 4.50 -1.62
CA THR A 31 -7.74 5.72 -0.93
C THR A 31 -6.49 5.50 -0.08
N TYR A 32 -6.39 4.36 0.62
CA TYR A 32 -5.15 3.99 1.31
C TYR A 32 -3.97 3.88 0.34
N GLY A 33 -4.15 3.27 -0.83
CA GLY A 33 -3.10 3.23 -1.86
C GLY A 33 -2.60 4.63 -2.27
N GLN A 34 -3.51 5.59 -2.44
CA GLN A 34 -3.16 6.98 -2.78
C GLN A 34 -2.43 7.70 -1.65
N LEU A 35 -2.87 7.51 -0.40
CA LEU A 35 -2.19 8.05 0.78
C LEU A 35 -0.79 7.44 0.95
N GLY A 36 -0.63 6.15 0.63
CA GLY A 36 0.68 5.49 0.61
C GLY A 36 1.65 6.13 -0.36
N MET A 37 1.21 6.38 -1.61
CA MET A 37 2.03 7.07 -2.60
C MET A 37 2.39 8.49 -2.17
N LEU A 38 1.44 9.22 -1.58
CA LEU A 38 1.68 10.57 -1.10
C LEU A 38 2.72 10.61 0.03
N ALA A 39 2.60 9.70 1.00
CA ALA A 39 3.57 9.54 2.09
C ALA A 39 4.96 9.16 1.54
N GLU A 40 5.03 8.32 0.51
CA GLU A 40 6.29 7.93 -0.13
C GLU A 40 6.99 9.13 -0.81
N GLU A 41 6.23 9.98 -1.53
CA GLU A 41 6.73 11.23 -2.13
C GLU A 41 7.24 12.21 -1.07
N LEU A 42 6.63 12.21 0.11
CA LEU A 42 7.07 13.00 1.28
C LEU A 42 8.18 12.32 2.08
N SER A 43 8.64 11.14 1.67
CA SER A 43 9.63 10.31 2.37
C SER A 43 9.20 9.84 3.78
N GLU A 44 7.90 9.78 4.03
CA GLU A 44 7.27 9.27 5.26
C GLU A 44 7.06 7.75 5.16
N PHE A 45 8.16 7.00 5.08
CA PHE A 45 8.13 5.58 4.66
C PHE A 45 7.33 4.65 5.58
N GLU A 46 7.34 4.86 6.90
CA GLU A 46 6.54 4.06 7.83
C GLU A 46 5.03 4.27 7.61
N GLN A 47 4.63 5.50 7.30
CA GLN A 47 3.24 5.82 7.01
C GLN A 47 2.82 5.29 5.64
N ALA A 48 3.71 5.40 4.64
CA ALA A 48 3.51 4.78 3.33
C ALA A 48 3.29 3.27 3.44
N LYS A 49 4.16 2.59 4.21
CA LYS A 49 4.04 1.16 4.51
C LYS A 49 2.67 0.83 5.12
N SER A 50 2.28 1.54 6.18
CA SER A 50 1.01 1.29 6.87
C SER A 50 -0.18 1.39 5.91
N TYR A 51 -0.22 2.43 5.08
CA TYR A 51 -1.30 2.62 4.12
C TYR A 51 -1.32 1.56 3.02
N TYR A 52 -0.17 1.23 2.43
CA TYR A 52 -0.11 0.18 1.42
C TYR A 52 -0.55 -1.19 1.97
N LEU A 53 -0.18 -1.53 3.21
CA LEU A 53 -0.61 -2.78 3.84
C LEU A 53 -2.11 -2.83 4.12
N GLN A 54 -2.71 -1.70 4.53
CA GLN A 54 -4.16 -1.59 4.68
C GLN A 54 -4.88 -1.76 3.34
N ALA A 55 -4.36 -1.16 2.27
CA ALA A 55 -4.88 -1.34 0.91
C ALA A 55 -4.78 -2.81 0.47
N LEU A 56 -3.61 -3.44 0.63
CA LEU A 56 -3.37 -4.83 0.24
C LEU A 56 -4.31 -5.79 0.98
N ALA A 57 -4.43 -5.64 2.30
CA ALA A 57 -5.28 -6.50 3.12
C ALA A 57 -6.73 -6.51 2.61
N ILE A 58 -7.24 -5.34 2.21
CA ILE A 58 -8.60 -5.24 1.68
C ILE A 58 -8.68 -5.81 0.25
N PHE A 59 -7.75 -5.48 -0.65
CA PHE A 59 -7.80 -6.04 -2.01
C PHE A 59 -7.68 -7.57 -2.03
N VAL A 60 -6.90 -8.15 -1.11
CA VAL A 60 -6.82 -9.61 -0.92
C VAL A 60 -8.17 -10.17 -0.46
N GLU A 61 -8.85 -9.52 0.49
CA GLU A 61 -10.18 -9.95 0.94
C GLU A 61 -11.22 -9.94 -0.20
N PHE A 62 -11.13 -8.95 -1.09
CA PHE A 62 -12.00 -8.84 -2.27
C PHE A 62 -11.54 -9.72 -3.46
N GLU A 63 -10.49 -10.51 -3.30
CA GLU A 63 -9.87 -11.32 -4.36
C GLU A 63 -9.47 -10.49 -5.61
N ASP A 64 -9.20 -9.20 -5.44
CA ASP A 64 -8.80 -8.30 -6.51
C ASP A 64 -7.29 -8.41 -6.77
N GLN A 65 -6.94 -9.34 -7.65
CA GLN A 65 -5.56 -9.61 -8.04
C GLN A 65 -4.89 -8.43 -8.77
N GLN A 66 -5.66 -7.64 -9.52
CA GLN A 66 -5.11 -6.51 -10.29
C GLN A 66 -4.67 -5.40 -9.34
N SER A 67 -5.56 -4.97 -8.45
CA SER A 67 -5.26 -3.93 -7.46
C SER A 67 -4.22 -4.41 -6.44
N SER A 68 -4.28 -5.68 -6.02
CA SER A 68 -3.24 -6.28 -5.16
C SER A 68 -1.86 -6.21 -5.81
N GLY A 69 -1.75 -6.55 -7.10
CA GLY A 69 -0.48 -6.47 -7.84
C GLY A 69 0.11 -5.06 -7.89
N LEU A 70 -0.74 -4.04 -8.07
CA LEU A 70 -0.32 -2.64 -8.05
C LEU A 70 0.20 -2.21 -6.67
N VAL A 71 -0.46 -2.64 -5.59
CA VAL A 71 -0.01 -2.31 -4.23
C VAL A 71 1.26 -3.08 -3.86
N ILE A 72 1.38 -4.35 -4.28
CA ILE A 72 2.58 -5.17 -4.05
C ILE A 72 3.80 -4.56 -4.75
N SER A 73 3.65 -4.01 -5.96
CA SER A 73 4.78 -3.34 -6.64
C SER A 73 5.26 -2.10 -5.88
N LYS A 74 4.34 -1.35 -5.26
CA LYS A 74 4.68 -0.24 -4.37
C LYS A 74 5.39 -0.71 -3.09
N LEU A 75 4.91 -1.78 -2.46
CA LEU A 75 5.57 -2.38 -1.30
C LEU A 75 6.97 -2.92 -1.63
N ALA A 76 7.16 -3.51 -2.82
CA ALA A 76 8.46 -3.97 -3.30
C ALA A 76 9.43 -2.80 -3.50
N SER A 77 8.96 -1.70 -4.11
CA SER A 77 9.74 -0.47 -4.27
C SER A 77 10.13 0.13 -2.91
N LEU A 78 9.18 0.16 -1.96
CA LEU A 78 9.41 0.65 -0.60
C LEU A 78 10.41 -0.23 0.16
N HIS A 79 10.30 -1.56 0.05
CA HIS A 79 11.27 -2.52 0.60
C HIS A 79 12.66 -2.27 0.06
N GLN A 80 12.81 -2.07 -1.24
CA GLN A 80 14.10 -1.77 -1.85
C GLN A 80 14.71 -0.47 -1.30
N LYS A 81 13.89 0.58 -1.15
CA LYS A 81 14.35 1.90 -0.70
C LYS A 81 14.73 1.92 0.78
N THR A 82 13.99 1.20 1.62
CA THR A 82 14.14 1.23 3.08
C THR A 82 14.94 0.06 3.65
N GLN A 83 15.06 -1.04 2.89
CA GLN A 83 15.57 -2.34 3.35
C GLN A 83 14.78 -2.92 4.54
N ASP A 84 13.51 -2.50 4.71
CA ASP A 84 12.63 -2.99 5.77
C ASP A 84 12.13 -4.41 5.50
N ASN A 85 12.82 -5.41 6.06
CA ASN A 85 12.45 -6.81 5.91
C ASN A 85 11.10 -7.20 6.55
N SER A 86 10.53 -6.38 7.43
CA SER A 86 9.21 -6.70 8.00
C SER A 86 8.09 -6.66 6.96
N LEU A 87 8.28 -5.93 5.85
CA LEU A 87 7.41 -5.98 4.68
C LEU A 87 7.28 -7.39 4.09
N LEU A 88 8.37 -8.17 4.07
CA LEU A 88 8.34 -9.55 3.56
C LEU A 88 7.46 -10.42 4.46
N THR A 89 7.59 -10.27 5.78
CA THR A 89 6.81 -11.02 6.77
C THR A 89 5.33 -10.65 6.72
N GLU A 90 5.00 -9.37 6.65
CA GLU A 90 3.63 -8.87 6.66
C GLU A 90 2.89 -9.25 5.37
N VAL A 91 3.52 -9.08 4.20
CA VAL A 91 2.94 -9.50 2.92
C VAL A 91 2.82 -11.02 2.84
N ALA A 92 3.79 -11.77 3.36
CA ALA A 92 3.72 -13.23 3.41
C ALA A 92 2.50 -13.71 4.20
N ALA A 93 2.24 -13.09 5.36
CA ALA A 93 1.07 -13.40 6.17
C ALA A 93 -0.26 -13.10 5.44
N MET A 94 -0.34 -11.99 4.71
CA MET A 94 -1.56 -11.61 3.96
C MET A 94 -1.82 -12.53 2.77
N LEU A 95 -0.77 -12.91 2.04
CA LEU A 95 -0.88 -13.73 0.82
C LEU A 95 -0.81 -15.23 1.09
N ASN A 96 -0.65 -15.62 2.37
CA ASN A 96 -0.44 -17.01 2.79
C ASN A 96 0.76 -17.66 2.08
N MET A 97 1.83 -16.89 1.93
CA MET A 97 3.10 -17.26 1.31
C MET A 97 4.20 -17.33 2.35
N THR A 98 5.36 -17.86 1.98
CA THR A 98 6.61 -17.74 2.75
C THR A 98 7.34 -16.44 2.43
N GLU A 99 8.18 -15.95 3.34
CA GLU A 99 9.03 -14.76 3.08
C GLU A 99 9.94 -14.94 1.87
N ALA A 100 10.34 -16.18 1.56
CA ALA A 100 11.16 -16.48 0.39
C ALA A 100 10.37 -16.27 -0.91
N GLU A 101 9.13 -16.75 -0.98
CA GLU A 101 8.25 -16.55 -2.14
C GLU A 101 7.89 -15.08 -2.32
N VAL A 102 7.66 -14.33 -1.22
CA VAL A 102 7.42 -12.88 -1.29
C VAL A 102 8.66 -12.14 -1.77
N ARG A 103 9.87 -12.56 -1.35
CA ARG A 103 11.11 -11.98 -1.85
C ARG A 103 11.25 -12.18 -3.37
N GLU A 104 10.94 -13.37 -3.88
CA GLU A 104 10.91 -13.62 -5.33
C GLU A 104 9.84 -12.80 -6.05
N LEU A 105 8.67 -12.64 -5.41
CA LEU A 105 7.59 -11.80 -5.93
C LEU A 105 8.03 -10.33 -6.05
N PHE A 106 8.69 -9.80 -5.02
CA PHE A 106 9.18 -8.42 -5.02
C PHE A 106 10.24 -8.19 -6.11
N GLU A 107 11.15 -9.14 -6.32
CA GLU A 107 12.13 -9.02 -7.41
C GLU A 107 11.46 -9.02 -8.80
N LYS A 108 10.34 -9.73 -9.00
CA LYS A 108 9.60 -9.67 -10.28
C LYS A 108 9.01 -8.30 -10.57
N PHE A 109 8.59 -7.57 -9.54
CA PHE A 109 8.01 -6.23 -9.70
C PHE A 109 9.04 -5.12 -9.95
N LYS A 110 10.33 -5.42 -9.77
CA LYS A 110 11.44 -4.49 -10.01
C LYS A 110 11.65 -4.18 -11.50
N ASP A 111 11.23 -5.10 -12.37
CA ASP A 111 11.43 -5.04 -13.84
C ASP A 111 10.21 -4.47 -14.60
N THR A 112 9.22 -3.92 -13.89
CA THR A 112 7.96 -3.36 -14.43
C THR A 112 7.85 -1.86 -14.17
#